data_AF-A0A0G2ETC3-F1
#
_entry.id   AF-A0A0G2ETC3-F1
#
_cell.length_a   1.000
_cell.length_b   1.000
_cell.length_c   1.000
_cell.angle_alpha   90.00
_cell.angle_beta   90.00
_cell.angle_gamma   90.00
#
_symmetry.space_group_name_H-M   'P 1'
#
loop_
_entity.id
_entity.type
_entity.pdbx_description
1 polymer ?
#
loop_
_entity_poly.entity_id
_entity_poly.type
_entity_poly.pdbx_seq_one_letter_code
_entity_poly.pdbx_strand_id
1 'polypeptide(L)'
;MRGIARGLHVVHNFTFEAPQSTQQTEMTTTQGKAVMSVRPGEENFGRHGNLKPENILYFSNKDGGICQITDFGLGRFHGRETRTKAAPYTIFSSPTYEPPECHIFLPVSRAYDLWSLGCIYLEWVSWMLKGWEAIDAFSQNRLEKSSILNNEGNVSDDYFWSLVIQGNKRNARVRDGVEKWVRILHEDPHCSLLIHDLLNLIMNELLCVIPRDRANASMLNVNLNKLLTRAQNDHEYALAPCP
;
A
#
# COMPACT_ATOMS: atom_id res chain seq x y z
N MET A 1 -3.69 -2.91 12.55
CA MET A 1 -3.67 -1.78 11.57
C MET A 1 -3.06 -0.50 12.14
N ARG A 2 -3.59 0.14 13.21
CA ARG A 2 -3.03 1.41 13.75
C ARG A 2 -1.51 1.41 14.00
N GLY A 3 -0.96 0.33 14.57
CA GLY A 3 0.48 0.22 14.83
C GLY A 3 1.34 0.34 13.56
N ILE A 4 0.88 -0.21 12.43
CA ILE A 4 1.56 -0.11 11.14
C ILE A 4 1.49 1.31 10.60
N ALA A 5 0.33 1.97 10.67
CA ALA A 5 0.21 3.36 10.27
C ALA A 5 1.13 4.28 11.09
N ARG A 6 1.26 4.03 12.40
CA ARG A 6 2.23 4.73 13.26
C ARG A 6 3.67 4.45 12.85
N GLY A 7 4.02 3.19 12.57
CA GLY A 7 5.34 2.82 12.07
C GLY A 7 5.67 3.52 10.75
N LEU A 8 4.74 3.51 9.79
CA LEU A 8 4.92 4.19 8.51
C LEU A 8 5.02 5.71 8.67
N HIS A 9 4.27 6.31 9.61
CA HIS A 9 4.40 7.72 9.93
C HIS A 9 5.82 8.09 10.40
N VAL A 10 6.44 7.24 11.23
CA VAL A 10 7.84 7.44 11.66
C VAL A 10 8.79 7.35 10.46
N VAL A 11 8.61 6.35 9.59
CA VAL A 11 9.41 6.22 8.37
C VAL A 11 9.29 7.49 7.52
N HIS A 12 8.06 7.94 7.26
CA HIS A 12 7.76 9.06 6.36
C HIS A 12 8.27 10.41 6.83
N ASN A 13 8.46 10.59 8.13
CA ASN A 13 8.92 11.83 8.75
C ASN A 13 10.30 11.68 9.38
N PHE A 14 11.04 10.63 9.00
CA PHE A 14 12.42 10.46 9.42
C PHE A 14 13.29 11.57 8.82
N THR A 15 13.86 12.40 9.69
CA THR A 15 14.84 13.43 9.35
C THR A 15 16.25 12.88 9.59
N PHE A 16 17.16 13.13 8.66
CA PHE A 16 18.57 12.79 8.81
C PHE A 16 19.37 14.09 8.95
N GLU A 17 19.94 14.33 10.13
CA GLU A 17 20.94 15.40 10.31
C GLU A 17 22.28 14.88 9.81
N ALA A 18 22.62 15.21 8.56
CA ALA A 18 23.95 14.93 8.04
C ALA A 18 24.99 15.82 8.74
N PRO A 19 26.17 15.29 9.16
CA PRO A 19 27.28 16.12 9.57
C PRO A 19 27.65 17.10 8.44
N GLN A 20 27.89 18.37 8.77
CA GLN A 20 28.02 19.51 7.84
C GLN A 20 29.14 19.42 6.76
N SER A 21 29.81 18.29 6.57
CA SER A 21 30.96 18.15 5.67
C SER A 21 30.87 17.08 4.58
N THR A 22 29.72 16.42 4.35
CA THR A 22 29.68 15.32 3.35
C THR A 22 28.65 15.58 2.26
N GLN A 23 29.06 16.24 1.18
CA GLN A 23 28.19 16.44 0.00
C GLN A 23 27.94 15.16 -0.80
N GLN A 24 28.72 14.09 -0.59
CA GLN A 24 28.50 12.77 -1.16
C GLN A 24 29.12 11.72 -0.24
N THR A 25 28.32 10.90 0.42
CA THR A 25 28.83 9.72 1.14
C THR A 25 28.67 8.53 0.23
N GLU A 26 29.77 8.07 -0.39
CA GLU A 26 29.80 6.78 -1.08
C GLU A 26 29.75 5.67 -0.02
N MET A 27 28.64 4.94 0.05
CA MET A 27 28.57 3.71 0.85
C MET A 27 28.73 2.51 -0.07
N THR A 28 29.77 1.73 0.19
CA THR A 28 29.99 0.45 -0.49
C THR A 28 29.23 -0.61 0.28
N THR A 29 28.19 -1.19 -0.32
CA THR A 29 27.53 -2.37 0.22
C THR A 29 27.98 -3.62 -0.52
N THR A 30 27.69 -4.80 0.04
CA THR A 30 27.97 -6.11 -0.55
C THR A 30 27.32 -6.32 -1.93
N GLN A 31 26.43 -5.42 -2.36
CA GLN A 31 25.72 -5.48 -3.65
C GLN A 31 26.04 -4.31 -4.59
N GLY A 32 26.99 -3.42 -4.25
CA GLY A 32 27.45 -2.33 -5.13
C GLY A 32 27.62 -0.98 -4.44
N LYS A 33 28.01 0.03 -5.23
CA LYS A 33 28.19 1.41 -4.77
C LYS A 33 26.84 2.13 -4.71
N ALA A 34 26.42 2.56 -3.53
CA ALA A 34 25.29 3.46 -3.35
C ALA A 34 25.81 4.89 -3.11
N VAL A 35 25.47 5.82 -4.01
CA VAL A 35 25.79 7.24 -3.86
C VAL A 35 24.60 7.95 -3.22
N MET A 36 24.74 8.39 -1.97
CA MET A 36 23.73 9.22 -1.32
C MET A 36 23.86 10.66 -1.83
N SER A 37 22.97 11.08 -2.74
CA SER A 37 22.83 12.50 -3.11
C SER A 37 21.73 13.16 -2.27
N VAL A 38 22.10 14.09 -1.39
CA VAL A 38 21.17 14.95 -0.66
C VAL A 38 20.96 16.23 -1.47
N ARG A 39 19.72 16.54 -1.85
CA ARG A 39 19.39 17.85 -2.41
C ARG A 39 19.20 18.83 -1.24
N PRO A 40 19.80 20.04 -1.26
CA PRO A 40 19.55 21.04 -0.24
C PRO A 40 18.05 21.36 -0.14
N GLY A 41 17.45 21.23 1.05
CA GLY A 41 16.03 21.52 1.32
C GLY A 41 15.06 20.33 1.24
N GLU A 42 15.54 19.11 1.00
CA GLU A 42 14.71 17.90 1.06
C GLU A 42 14.67 17.38 2.52
N GLU A 43 13.68 17.80 3.31
CA GLU A 43 13.66 17.53 4.76
C GLU A 43 13.12 16.14 5.13
N ASN A 44 12.36 15.47 4.24
CA ASN A 44 11.71 14.18 4.51
C ASN A 44 12.20 13.10 3.56
N PHE A 45 12.97 12.13 4.07
CA PHE A 45 13.68 11.15 3.24
C PHE A 45 12.99 9.78 3.14
N GLY A 46 12.04 9.47 4.02
CA GLY A 46 11.52 8.11 4.13
C GLY A 46 10.33 7.82 3.21
N ARG A 47 10.54 6.89 2.27
CA ARG A 47 9.51 6.13 1.57
C ARG A 47 9.94 4.66 1.62
N HIS A 48 9.03 3.77 1.94
CA HIS A 48 9.31 2.33 1.96
C HIS A 48 9.45 1.78 0.53
N GLY A 49 8.46 2.04 -0.34
CA GLY A 49 8.46 1.72 -1.76
C GLY A 49 8.22 0.24 -2.11
N ASN A 50 8.14 -0.62 -1.10
CA ASN A 50 7.94 -2.07 -1.28
C ASN A 50 7.04 -2.65 -0.17
N LEU A 51 5.96 -1.96 0.21
CA LEU A 51 5.03 -2.53 1.20
C LEU A 51 4.19 -3.63 0.55
N LYS A 52 4.20 -4.79 1.20
CA LYS A 52 3.47 -6.01 0.84
C LYS A 52 3.36 -6.89 2.09
N PRO A 53 2.44 -7.88 2.15
CA PRO A 53 2.22 -8.69 3.34
C PRO A 53 3.50 -9.38 3.85
N GLU A 54 4.38 -9.83 2.95
CA GLU A 54 5.64 -10.50 3.31
C GLU A 54 6.59 -9.57 4.07
N ASN A 55 6.43 -8.26 3.90
CA ASN A 55 7.25 -7.23 4.55
C ASN A 55 6.59 -6.70 5.85
N ILE A 56 5.54 -7.37 6.34
CA ILE A 56 4.89 -7.07 7.62
C ILE A 56 4.97 -8.32 8.50
N LEU A 57 5.91 -8.31 9.44
CA LEU A 57 6.15 -9.42 10.35
C LEU A 57 5.26 -9.29 11.58
N TYR A 58 4.69 -10.41 12.04
CA TYR A 58 3.92 -10.49 13.27
C TYR A 58 4.73 -11.18 14.38
N PHE A 59 4.94 -10.46 15.48
CA PHE A 59 5.59 -10.98 16.68
C PHE A 59 4.55 -11.15 17.77
N SER A 60 4.29 -12.39 18.18
CA SER A 60 3.38 -12.66 19.28
C SER A 60 3.94 -12.16 20.61
N ASN A 61 3.07 -11.61 21.46
CA ASN A 61 3.38 -11.23 22.84
C ASN A 61 2.12 -11.45 23.71
N LYS A 62 2.22 -11.14 25.02
CA LYS A 62 1.12 -11.33 25.98
C LYS A 62 -0.13 -10.49 25.68
N ASP A 63 0.00 -9.44 24.88
CA ASP A 63 -1.04 -8.45 24.59
C ASP A 63 -1.63 -8.61 23.18
N GLY A 64 -1.47 -9.78 22.54
CA GLY A 64 -2.01 -10.05 21.20
C GLY A 64 -1.06 -9.74 20.04
N GLY A 65 0.20 -9.44 20.33
CA GLY A 65 1.31 -9.32 19.38
C GLY A 65 1.50 -7.94 18.75
N ILE A 66 2.58 -7.79 17.97
CA ILE A 66 3.01 -6.54 17.33
C ILE A 66 3.36 -6.83 15.87
N CYS A 67 2.79 -6.04 14.96
CA CYS A 67 3.23 -6.02 13.57
C CYS A 67 4.40 -5.05 13.39
N GLN A 68 5.46 -5.46 12.70
CA GLN A 68 6.61 -4.65 12.35
C GLN A 68 6.79 -4.60 10.83
N ILE A 69 7.08 -3.41 10.30
CA ILE A 69 7.48 -3.24 8.90
C ILE A 69 8.95 -3.65 8.79
N THR A 70 9.26 -4.56 7.87
CA THR A 70 10.63 -4.99 7.53
C THR A 70 10.96 -4.60 6.11
N ASP A 71 12.20 -4.88 5.70
CA ASP A 71 12.66 -4.75 4.31
C ASP A 71 12.46 -3.34 3.78
N PHE A 72 12.82 -2.38 4.65
CA PHE A 72 13.05 -1.00 4.27
C PHE A 72 14.00 -1.03 3.10
N GLY A 73 13.42 -0.90 1.90
CA GLY A 73 14.18 -0.99 0.68
C GLY A 73 15.35 -0.02 0.77
N LEU A 74 16.41 -0.30 0.01
CA LEU A 74 17.38 0.71 -0.42
C LEU A 74 16.63 1.76 -1.29
N GLY A 75 15.61 2.41 -0.74
CA GLY A 75 14.45 3.01 -1.39
C GLY A 75 14.71 4.36 -2.03
N ARG A 76 16.00 4.69 -2.22
CA ARG A 76 16.44 5.66 -3.21
C ARG A 76 17.24 4.95 -4.30
N PHE A 77 17.00 5.40 -5.53
CA PHE A 77 17.83 5.20 -6.74
C PHE A 77 17.47 4.07 -7.71
N HIS A 78 16.18 3.70 -7.82
CA HIS A 78 15.68 3.24 -9.12
C HIS A 78 14.74 4.32 -9.66
N GLY A 79 15.32 5.30 -10.35
CA GLY A 79 14.55 6.19 -11.23
C GLY A 79 13.80 5.37 -12.28
N ARG A 80 12.90 6.03 -13.00
CA ARG A 80 12.08 5.49 -14.10
C ARG A 80 12.84 4.59 -15.09
N GLU A 81 14.16 4.69 -15.18
CA GLU A 81 14.98 4.05 -16.21
C GLU A 81 15.48 2.64 -15.90
N THR A 82 15.44 2.17 -14.64
CA THR A 82 16.01 0.85 -14.28
C THR A 82 15.01 -0.31 -14.24
N ARG A 83 13.73 -0.08 -14.53
CA ARG A 83 12.77 -1.18 -14.73
C ARG A 83 12.76 -1.72 -16.16
N THR A 84 13.47 -1.05 -17.08
CA THR A 84 13.80 -1.60 -18.38
C THR A 84 15.10 -2.38 -18.27
N LYS A 85 15.04 -3.70 -18.48
CA LYS A 85 16.16 -4.69 -18.61
C LYS A 85 16.49 -5.52 -17.37
N ALA A 86 15.53 -6.30 -16.90
CA ALA A 86 15.80 -7.68 -16.50
C ALA A 86 14.50 -8.48 -16.66
N ALA A 87 14.44 -9.38 -17.65
CA ALA A 87 13.39 -10.40 -17.64
C ALA A 87 13.65 -11.32 -16.44
N PRO A 88 12.63 -11.55 -15.58
CA PRO A 88 12.12 -12.90 -15.41
C PRO A 88 10.61 -12.90 -15.10
N TYR A 89 9.76 -13.11 -16.10
CA TYR A 89 8.31 -13.29 -15.93
C TYR A 89 7.91 -14.75 -15.64
N THR A 90 8.79 -15.51 -15.01
CA THR A 90 8.49 -16.87 -14.56
C THR A 90 8.47 -16.89 -13.03
N ILE A 91 7.30 -16.50 -12.48
CA ILE A 91 6.82 -16.73 -11.12
C ILE A 91 7.74 -16.14 -10.02
N PHE A 92 7.29 -15.07 -9.31
CA PHE A 92 7.45 -14.90 -7.85
C PHE A 92 7.03 -13.54 -7.26
N SER A 93 6.52 -12.57 -8.04
CA SER A 93 5.65 -11.51 -7.48
C SER A 93 4.99 -10.74 -8.63
N SER A 94 3.68 -10.90 -8.84
CA SER A 94 2.91 -9.80 -9.41
C SER A 94 3.11 -8.60 -8.47
N PRO A 95 3.33 -7.38 -8.97
CA PRO A 95 3.43 -6.22 -8.11
C PRO A 95 2.01 -5.77 -7.70
N THR A 96 1.22 -6.70 -7.16
CA THR A 96 -0.20 -6.58 -6.78
C THR A 96 -0.49 -5.30 -5.98
N TYR A 97 0.45 -4.91 -5.10
CA TYR A 97 0.36 -3.76 -4.20
C TYR A 97 0.94 -2.45 -4.79
N GLU A 98 1.36 -2.46 -6.06
CA GLU A 98 1.92 -1.29 -6.75
C GLU A 98 0.82 -0.31 -7.18
N PRO A 99 1.01 1.00 -6.94
CA PRO A 99 0.00 2.00 -7.23
C PRO A 99 0.02 2.46 -8.70
N PRO A 100 -1.07 3.06 -9.18
CA PRO A 100 -1.22 3.44 -10.58
C PRO A 100 -0.20 4.47 -11.07
N GLU A 101 0.31 5.39 -10.23
CA GLU A 101 1.26 6.44 -10.63
C GLU A 101 2.53 5.92 -11.30
N CYS A 102 2.90 4.66 -11.05
CA CYS A 102 4.00 3.99 -11.72
C CYS A 102 3.79 3.89 -13.24
N HIS A 103 2.54 3.90 -13.72
CA HIS A 103 2.17 3.65 -15.12
C HIS A 103 1.40 4.80 -15.78
N ILE A 104 0.91 5.78 -15.01
CA ILE A 104 0.11 6.93 -15.50
C ILE A 104 0.88 8.25 -15.53
N PHE A 105 2.21 8.17 -15.62
CA PHE A 105 3.12 9.32 -15.73
C PHE A 105 3.15 10.32 -14.56
N LEU A 106 2.52 10.01 -13.42
CA LEU A 106 2.57 10.85 -12.22
C LEU A 106 3.88 10.64 -11.43
N PRO A 107 4.31 11.63 -10.62
CA PRO A 107 5.46 11.47 -9.73
C PRO A 107 5.18 10.47 -8.62
N VAL A 108 6.14 9.59 -8.34
CA VAL A 108 6.05 8.68 -7.20
C VAL A 108 6.48 9.41 -5.93
N SER A 109 5.70 9.28 -4.86
CA SER A 109 5.93 9.93 -3.57
C SER A 109 5.67 8.95 -2.41
N ARG A 110 5.63 9.47 -1.17
CA ARG A 110 5.18 8.72 0.02
C ARG A 110 3.78 8.13 -0.13
N ALA A 111 2.93 8.74 -0.95
CA ALA A 111 1.59 8.24 -1.27
C ALA A 111 1.60 6.82 -1.91
N TYR A 112 2.74 6.38 -2.44
CA TYR A 112 2.95 5.01 -2.89
C TYR A 112 2.65 4.01 -1.77
N ASP A 113 3.26 4.24 -0.60
CA ASP A 113 3.15 3.33 0.54
C ASP A 113 1.71 3.28 1.09
N LEU A 114 0.96 4.36 0.95
CA LEU A 114 -0.42 4.46 1.42
C LEU A 114 -1.38 3.65 0.55
N TRP A 115 -1.16 3.64 -0.77
CA TRP A 115 -1.88 2.73 -1.65
C TRP A 115 -1.59 1.27 -1.30
N SER A 116 -0.31 0.90 -1.19
CA SER A 116 0.08 -0.46 -0.84
C SER A 116 -0.52 -0.90 0.51
N LEU A 117 -0.55 -0.01 1.51
CA LEU A 117 -1.27 -0.28 2.77
C LEU A 117 -2.78 -0.43 2.59
N GLY A 118 -3.41 0.37 1.72
CA GLY A 118 -4.83 0.23 1.41
C GLY A 118 -5.17 -1.16 0.87
N CYS A 119 -4.35 -1.67 -0.05
CA CYS A 119 -4.45 -3.02 -0.57
C CYS A 119 -4.33 -4.09 0.53
N ILE A 120 -3.29 -4.00 1.38
CA ILE A 120 -3.04 -4.93 2.48
C ILE A 120 -4.18 -4.90 3.50
N TYR A 121 -4.65 -3.70 3.88
CA TYR A 121 -5.74 -3.57 4.83
C TYR A 121 -7.06 -4.13 4.28
N LEU A 122 -7.33 -3.98 2.98
CA LEU A 122 -8.52 -4.57 2.39
C LEU A 122 -8.47 -6.11 2.40
N GLU A 123 -7.30 -6.70 2.13
CA GLU A 123 -7.08 -8.15 2.29
C GLU A 123 -7.30 -8.59 3.74
N TRP A 124 -6.82 -7.82 4.71
CA TRP A 124 -7.05 -8.12 6.13
C TRP A 124 -8.51 -8.04 6.52
N VAL A 125 -9.26 -7.03 6.07
CA VAL A 125 -10.71 -6.96 6.31
C VAL A 125 -11.42 -8.15 5.68
N SER A 126 -11.01 -8.54 4.47
CA SER A 126 -11.53 -9.72 3.78
C SER A 126 -11.32 -10.99 4.61
N TRP A 127 -10.09 -11.17 5.11
CA TRP A 127 -9.73 -12.31 5.97
C TRP A 127 -10.50 -12.31 7.30
N MET A 128 -10.63 -11.16 7.96
CA MET A 128 -11.33 -11.03 9.24
C MET A 128 -12.82 -11.43 9.12
N LEU A 129 -13.49 -11.03 8.04
CA LEU A 129 -14.91 -11.34 7.85
C LEU A 129 -15.16 -12.74 7.28
N LYS A 130 -14.31 -13.19 6.34
CA LYS A 130 -14.64 -14.33 5.47
C LYS A 130 -13.63 -15.48 5.53
N GLY A 131 -12.59 -15.38 6.36
CA GLY A 131 -11.59 -16.44 6.53
C GLY A 131 -10.47 -16.42 5.49
N TRP A 132 -9.62 -17.45 5.52
CA TRP A 132 -8.41 -17.52 4.67
C TRP A 132 -8.73 -17.62 3.18
N GLU A 133 -9.78 -18.37 2.84
CA GLU A 133 -10.26 -18.59 1.48
C GLU A 133 -10.65 -17.27 0.79
N ALA A 134 -10.97 -16.25 1.58
CA ALA A 134 -11.30 -14.92 1.10
C ALA A 134 -10.12 -14.22 0.42
N ILE A 135 -8.87 -14.52 0.78
CA ILE A 135 -7.70 -13.91 0.16
C ILE A 135 -7.56 -14.38 -1.29
N ASP A 136 -7.64 -15.68 -1.52
CA ASP A 136 -7.61 -16.25 -2.86
C ASP A 136 -8.84 -15.82 -3.67
N ALA A 137 -10.03 -15.88 -3.08
CA ALA A 137 -11.26 -15.45 -3.74
C ALA A 137 -11.24 -13.96 -4.11
N PHE A 138 -10.60 -13.12 -3.28
CA PHE A 138 -10.43 -11.71 -3.57
C PHE A 138 -9.43 -11.49 -4.71
N SER A 139 -8.27 -12.18 -4.71
CA SER A 139 -7.31 -12.13 -5.82
C SER A 139 -7.99 -12.53 -7.13
N GLN A 140 -8.77 -13.64 -7.14
CA GLN A 140 -9.55 -14.06 -8.31
C GLN A 140 -10.59 -13.01 -8.74
N ASN A 141 -11.29 -12.36 -7.81
CA ASN A 141 -12.24 -11.28 -8.13
C ASN A 141 -11.58 -10.08 -8.78
N ARG A 142 -10.29 -9.84 -8.48
CA ARG A 142 -9.52 -8.72 -9.02
C ARG A 142 -8.84 -9.06 -10.33
N LEU A 143 -8.83 -10.31 -10.79
CA LEU A 143 -8.15 -10.69 -12.04
C LEU A 143 -8.76 -9.99 -13.25
N GLU A 144 -7.93 -9.25 -13.99
CA GLU A 144 -8.29 -8.65 -15.27
C GLU A 144 -7.14 -8.82 -16.27
N LYS A 145 -7.48 -8.90 -17.56
CA LYS A 145 -6.48 -8.82 -18.64
C LYS A 145 -5.88 -7.43 -18.69
N SER A 146 -4.57 -7.36 -18.84
CA SER A 146 -3.84 -6.12 -18.67
C SER A 146 -2.69 -6.03 -19.65
N SER A 147 -2.48 -4.83 -20.18
CA SER A 147 -1.34 -4.51 -21.04
C SER A 147 -0.10 -4.08 -20.26
N ILE A 148 -0.15 -4.10 -18.92
CA ILE A 148 0.96 -3.68 -18.05
C ILE A 148 2.08 -4.71 -18.07
N LEU A 149 1.74 -6.00 -18.04
CA LEU A 149 2.72 -7.09 -18.01
C LEU A 149 3.22 -7.45 -19.42
N ASN A 150 2.38 -7.30 -20.44
CA ASN A 150 2.78 -7.41 -21.83
C ASN A 150 2.00 -6.43 -22.72
N ASN A 151 2.66 -5.86 -23.74
CA ASN A 151 2.02 -4.89 -24.64
C ASN A 151 0.87 -5.48 -25.48
N GLU A 152 0.66 -6.80 -25.42
CA GLU A 152 -0.39 -7.52 -26.15
C GLU A 152 -1.72 -7.60 -25.37
N GLY A 153 -1.74 -7.32 -24.06
CA GLY A 153 -2.97 -7.35 -23.25
C GLY A 153 -3.54 -8.75 -23.03
N ASN A 154 -2.75 -9.79 -23.25
CA ASN A 154 -3.19 -11.19 -23.17
C ASN A 154 -2.87 -11.87 -21.85
N VAL A 155 -2.11 -11.20 -20.97
CA VAL A 155 -1.78 -11.71 -19.64
C VAL A 155 -2.74 -11.11 -18.63
N SER A 156 -3.33 -11.98 -17.81
CA SER A 156 -4.10 -11.55 -16.65
C SER A 156 -3.16 -11.24 -15.49
N ASP A 157 -3.50 -10.21 -14.73
CA ASP A 157 -2.88 -9.92 -13.45
C ASP A 157 -3.96 -9.61 -12.41
N ASP A 158 -3.54 -9.50 -11.16
CA ASP A 158 -4.39 -9.21 -10.01
C ASP A 158 -4.06 -7.84 -9.39
N TYR A 159 -3.79 -6.77 -10.14
CA TYR A 159 -3.70 -5.42 -9.52
C TYR A 159 -5.03 -5.01 -8.85
N PHE A 160 -4.97 -4.00 -7.97
CA PHE A 160 -6.17 -3.32 -7.45
C PHE A 160 -6.74 -2.27 -8.42
N TRP A 161 -6.05 -1.99 -9.52
CA TRP A 161 -6.40 -0.94 -10.47
C TRP A 161 -6.19 -1.40 -11.91
N SER A 162 -6.83 -0.72 -12.85
CA SER A 162 -6.68 -0.96 -14.29
C SER A 162 -6.24 0.31 -15.01
N LEU A 163 -5.30 0.14 -15.94
CA LEU A 163 -4.84 1.20 -16.82
C LEU A 163 -5.93 1.57 -17.81
N VAL A 164 -6.24 2.85 -17.92
CA VAL A 164 -7.23 3.40 -18.86
C VAL A 164 -6.50 4.30 -19.84
N ILE A 165 -6.37 3.86 -21.09
CA ILE A 165 -5.73 4.62 -22.16
C ILE A 165 -6.81 5.32 -22.98
N GLN A 166 -6.76 6.66 -23.04
CA GLN A 166 -7.66 7.48 -23.84
C GLN A 166 -6.82 8.38 -24.75
N GLY A 167 -6.61 7.93 -25.99
CA GLY A 167 -5.66 8.55 -26.92
C GLY A 167 -4.24 8.54 -26.33
N ASN A 168 -3.62 9.72 -26.23
CA ASN A 168 -2.27 9.87 -25.65
C ASN A 168 -2.26 9.98 -24.12
N LYS A 169 -3.42 10.00 -23.46
CA LYS A 169 -3.51 10.10 -22.00
C LYS A 169 -3.56 8.70 -21.38
N ARG A 170 -2.73 8.49 -20.36
CA ARG A 170 -2.80 7.33 -19.48
C ARG A 170 -3.43 7.75 -18.17
N ASN A 171 -4.56 7.13 -17.83
CA ASN A 171 -5.25 7.26 -16.56
C ASN A 171 -5.35 5.88 -15.91
N ALA A 172 -5.91 5.82 -14.72
CA ALA A 172 -6.22 4.57 -14.05
C ALA A 172 -7.57 4.68 -13.36
N ARG A 173 -8.14 3.51 -13.02
CA ARG A 173 -9.30 3.36 -12.16
C ARG A 173 -9.06 2.23 -11.17
N VAL A 174 -9.69 2.27 -10.01
CA VAL A 174 -9.82 1.07 -9.17
C VAL A 174 -10.60 0.01 -9.96
N ARG A 175 -10.25 -1.26 -9.81
CA ARG A 175 -10.93 -2.34 -10.56
C ARG A 175 -12.36 -2.51 -10.09
N ASP A 176 -13.25 -2.83 -11.03
CA ASP A 176 -14.64 -3.16 -10.73
C ASP A 176 -14.73 -4.36 -9.77
N GLY A 177 -13.78 -5.29 -9.87
CA GLY A 177 -13.64 -6.43 -8.94
C GLY A 177 -13.34 -6.02 -7.50
N VAL A 178 -12.54 -4.96 -7.28
CA VAL A 178 -12.29 -4.39 -5.95
C VAL A 178 -13.56 -3.78 -5.39
N GLU A 179 -14.24 -2.94 -6.17
CA GLU A 179 -15.47 -2.27 -5.73
C GLU A 179 -16.59 -3.28 -5.45
N LYS A 180 -16.75 -4.31 -6.29
CA LYS A 180 -17.68 -5.42 -6.06
C LYS A 180 -17.35 -6.16 -4.77
N TRP A 181 -16.08 -6.46 -4.53
CA TRP A 181 -15.65 -7.15 -3.32
C TRP A 181 -15.94 -6.34 -2.06
N VAL A 182 -15.66 -5.04 -2.07
CA VAL A 182 -15.96 -4.15 -0.93
C VAL A 182 -17.46 -4.10 -0.65
N ARG A 183 -18.32 -4.09 -1.66
CA ARG A 183 -19.78 -4.20 -1.46
C ARG A 183 -20.15 -5.52 -0.78
N ILE A 184 -19.57 -6.64 -1.22
CA ILE A 184 -19.77 -7.95 -0.57
C ILE A 184 -19.35 -7.92 0.90
N LEU A 185 -18.25 -7.22 1.24
CA LEU A 185 -17.79 -7.09 2.62
C LEU A 185 -18.73 -6.21 3.46
N HIS A 186 -19.27 -5.12 2.89
CA HIS A 186 -20.27 -4.29 3.57
C HIS A 186 -21.56 -5.07 3.86
N GLU A 187 -22.01 -5.91 2.92
CA GLU A 187 -23.21 -6.74 3.05
C GLU A 187 -22.98 -8.02 3.88
N ASP A 188 -21.77 -8.24 4.41
CA ASP A 188 -21.46 -9.46 5.17
C ASP A 188 -22.24 -9.50 6.50
N PRO A 189 -22.89 -10.62 6.86
CA PRO A 189 -23.67 -10.73 8.10
C PRO A 189 -22.90 -10.47 9.40
N HIS A 190 -21.56 -10.39 9.36
CA HIS A 190 -20.71 -10.06 10.51
C HIS A 190 -20.08 -8.66 10.40
N CYS A 191 -20.41 -7.89 9.35
CA CYS A 191 -19.88 -6.55 9.15
C CYS A 191 -20.43 -5.60 10.23
N SER A 192 -19.58 -5.16 11.14
CA SER A 192 -19.95 -4.15 12.14
C SER A 192 -19.74 -2.73 11.63
N LEU A 193 -20.30 -1.73 12.29
CA LEU A 193 -20.10 -0.32 11.94
C LEU A 193 -18.62 0.07 11.88
N LEU A 194 -17.77 -0.50 12.75
CA LEU A 194 -16.32 -0.34 12.67
C LEU A 194 -15.75 -0.84 11.33
N ILE A 195 -16.22 -2.00 10.85
CA ILE A 195 -15.76 -2.56 9.57
C ILE A 195 -16.27 -1.70 8.40
N HIS A 196 -17.49 -1.17 8.44
CA HIS A 196 -17.96 -0.20 7.46
C HIS A 196 -17.08 1.04 7.41
N ASP A 197 -16.80 1.66 8.55
CA ASP A 197 -15.94 2.85 8.62
C ASP A 197 -14.51 2.55 8.15
N LEU A 198 -14.00 1.36 8.43
CA LEU A 198 -12.68 0.93 7.98
C LEU A 198 -12.62 0.70 6.47
N LEU A 199 -13.62 0.04 5.88
CA LEU A 199 -13.75 -0.13 4.42
C LEU A 199 -13.86 1.23 3.72
N ASN A 200 -14.67 2.14 4.27
CA ASN A 200 -14.80 3.51 3.76
C ASN A 200 -13.47 4.27 3.83
N LEU A 201 -12.75 4.18 4.95
CA LEU A 201 -11.41 4.77 5.09
C LEU A 201 -10.44 4.21 4.04
N ILE A 202 -10.43 2.90 3.81
CA ILE A 202 -9.54 2.28 2.82
C ILE A 202 -9.87 2.77 1.41
N MET A 203 -11.14 2.73 1.01
CA MET A 203 -11.54 3.08 -0.35
C MET A 203 -11.42 4.58 -0.65
N ASN A 204 -11.79 5.43 0.30
CA ASN A 204 -11.89 6.86 0.07
C ASN A 204 -10.58 7.60 0.33
N GLU A 205 -9.68 7.06 1.16
CA GLU A 205 -8.46 7.76 1.59
C GLU A 205 -7.16 7.05 1.20
N LEU A 206 -7.18 5.75 0.90
CA LEU A 206 -5.97 4.97 0.55
C LEU A 206 -5.96 4.50 -0.90
N LEU A 207 -7.06 3.92 -1.38
CA LEU A 207 -7.19 3.43 -2.76
C LEU A 207 -7.63 4.54 -3.75
N CYS A 208 -7.20 5.78 -3.52
CA CYS A 208 -7.43 6.89 -4.45
C CYS A 208 -6.42 6.80 -5.61
N VAL A 209 -6.88 6.83 -6.86
CA VAL A 209 -5.96 6.74 -8.02
C VAL A 209 -4.98 7.91 -8.06
N ILE A 210 -5.44 9.11 -7.73
CA ILE A 210 -4.61 10.31 -7.76
C ILE A 210 -3.81 10.43 -6.44
N PRO A 211 -2.47 10.41 -6.46
CA PRO A 211 -1.67 10.36 -5.24
C PRO A 211 -1.84 11.55 -4.30
N ARG A 212 -2.17 12.74 -4.82
CA ARG A 212 -2.34 13.96 -4.01
C ARG A 212 -3.64 13.94 -3.19
N ASP A 213 -4.59 13.11 -3.61
CA ASP A 213 -5.91 13.00 -2.98
C ASP A 213 -5.90 11.89 -1.90
N ARG A 214 -4.81 11.09 -1.81
CA ARG A 214 -4.63 10.08 -0.75
C ARG A 214 -4.27 10.75 0.57
N ALA A 215 -4.80 10.20 1.66
CA ALA A 215 -4.33 10.54 3.01
C ALA A 215 -2.83 10.30 3.12
N ASN A 216 -2.13 11.14 3.89
CA ASN A 216 -0.74 10.85 4.28
C ASN A 216 -0.70 9.97 5.56
N ALA A 217 0.49 9.47 5.92
CA ALA A 217 0.64 8.58 7.08
C ALA A 217 0.20 9.22 8.42
N SER A 218 0.31 10.54 8.58
CA SER A 218 -0.20 11.24 9.76
C SER A 218 -1.73 11.19 9.83
N MET A 219 -2.39 11.54 8.73
CA MET A 219 -3.86 11.48 8.61
C MET A 219 -4.38 10.07 8.84
N LEU A 220 -3.75 9.06 8.24
CA LEU A 220 -4.11 7.66 8.43
C LEU A 220 -3.98 7.24 9.90
N ASN A 221 -2.89 7.61 10.58
CA ASN A 221 -2.69 7.32 11.99
C ASN A 221 -3.77 7.98 12.87
N VAL A 222 -4.14 9.23 12.59
CA VAL A 222 -5.23 9.93 13.29
C VAL A 222 -6.57 9.24 13.06
N ASN A 223 -6.91 8.90 11.82
CA ASN A 223 -8.19 8.25 11.48
C ASN A 223 -8.30 6.88 12.15
N LEU A 224 -7.27 6.03 12.05
CA LEU A 224 -7.26 4.72 12.72
C LEU A 224 -7.30 4.84 14.25
N ASN A 225 -6.70 5.89 14.82
CA ASN A 225 -6.81 6.14 16.26
C ASN A 225 -8.24 6.50 16.66
N LYS A 226 -8.96 7.32 15.87
CA LYS A 226 -10.37 7.65 16.12
C LYS A 226 -11.24 6.38 16.09
N LEU A 227 -11.08 5.53 15.07
CA LEU A 227 -11.81 4.26 14.97
C LEU A 227 -11.54 3.36 16.18
N LEU A 228 -10.26 3.20 16.56
CA LEU A 228 -9.86 2.40 17.72
C LEU A 228 -10.45 2.94 19.03
N THR A 229 -10.35 4.25 19.26
CA THR A 229 -10.89 4.88 20.47
C THR A 229 -12.40 4.70 20.55
N ARG A 230 -13.12 4.83 19.43
CA ARG A 230 -14.56 4.56 19.42
C ARG A 230 -14.86 3.09 19.75
N ALA A 231 -14.17 2.15 19.09
CA ALA A 231 -14.33 0.72 19.33
C ALA A 231 -14.03 0.29 20.79
N GLN A 232 -13.13 0.97 21.48
CA GLN A 232 -12.83 0.70 22.89
C GLN A 232 -13.91 1.18 23.85
N ASN A 233 -14.69 2.19 23.45
CA ASN A 233 -15.73 2.80 24.29
C ASN A 233 -17.15 2.35 23.93
N ASP A 234 -17.32 1.75 22.75
CA ASP A 234 -18.61 1.35 22.19
C ASP A 234 -18.49 -0.06 21.59
N HIS A 235 -18.92 -1.06 22.36
CA HIS A 235 -18.89 -2.47 21.95
C HIS A 235 -19.86 -2.75 20.80
N GLU A 236 -20.97 -2.02 20.70
CA GLU A 236 -21.93 -2.20 19.59
C GLU A 236 -21.30 -1.73 18.28
N TYR A 237 -20.65 -0.57 18.30
CA TYR A 237 -19.88 -0.09 17.15
C TYR A 237 -18.81 -1.09 16.69
N ALA A 238 -18.12 -1.75 17.63
CA ALA A 238 -17.06 -2.68 17.32
C ALA A 238 -17.56 -4.04 16.81
N LEU A 239 -18.63 -4.58 17.41
CA LEU A 239 -18.98 -6.00 17.29
C LEU A 239 -20.41 -6.27 16.82
N ALA A 240 -21.35 -5.33 16.95
CA ALA A 240 -22.73 -5.56 16.52
C ALA A 240 -22.80 -5.55 14.99
N PRO A 241 -23.30 -6.63 14.36
CA PRO A 241 -23.45 -6.65 12.91
C PRO A 241 -24.48 -5.65 12.42
N CYS A 242 -24.16 -4.98 11.30
CA CYS A 242 -24.99 -3.98 10.63
C CYS A 242 -24.82 -4.06 9.09
N PRO A 243 -25.13 -5.21 8.46
CA PRO A 243 -24.99 -5.41 7.01
C PRO A 243 -25.87 -4.49 6.15
#